data_AF-A0A1Q3HKF8-F1
#
_entry.id   AF-A0A1Q3HKF8-F1
#
_cell.length_a   1.000
_cell.length_b   1.000
_cell.length_c   1.000
_cell.angle_alpha   90.00
_cell.angle_beta   90.00
_cell.angle_gamma   90.00
#
_symmetry.space_group_name_H-M   'P 1'
#
loop_
_entity.id
_entity.type
_entity.pdbx_description
1 polymer ?
#
loop_
_entity_poly.entity_id
_entity_poly.type
_entity_poly.pdbx_seq_one_letter_code
_entity_poly.pdbx_strand_id
1 'polypeptide(L)'
;MAPEAGARQERSKERTPPVDQAGLLRRTFAVDVFTCVRCGGRRRVLAYVKQARGVRAILEHLGLPTAGASLTPARAPPQGAWC
;
A
#
# COMPACT_ATOMS: atom_id res chain seq x y z
N MET A 1 -30.55 10.39 -41.44
CA MET A 1 -29.35 9.52 -41.45
C MET A 1 -28.35 10.12 -40.47
N ALA A 2 -27.99 9.40 -39.40
CA ALA A 2 -27.20 9.90 -38.26
C ALA A 2 -25.74 10.19 -38.61
N PRO A 3 -25.01 11.04 -37.85
CA PRO A 3 -23.57 11.14 -37.95
C PRO A 3 -22.89 10.03 -37.14
N GLU A 4 -21.88 9.41 -37.73
CA GLU A 4 -21.03 8.39 -37.12
C GLU A 4 -20.13 9.01 -36.04
N ALA A 5 -20.30 8.55 -34.79
CA ALA A 5 -19.44 8.92 -33.69
C ALA A 5 -18.10 8.16 -33.80
N GLY A 6 -17.07 8.86 -34.28
CA GLY A 6 -15.70 8.35 -34.31
C GLY A 6 -15.23 7.97 -32.91
N ALA A 7 -14.87 6.70 -32.73
CA ALA A 7 -14.29 6.17 -31.50
C ALA A 7 -13.00 6.93 -31.15
N ARG A 8 -13.04 7.68 -30.04
CA ARG A 8 -11.87 8.33 -29.45
C ARG A 8 -10.99 7.24 -28.82
N GLN A 9 -10.00 6.75 -29.57
CA GLN A 9 -8.98 5.88 -28.98
C GLN A 9 -8.12 6.70 -28.02
N GLU A 10 -8.30 6.46 -26.72
CA GLU A 10 -7.40 6.97 -25.69
C GLU A 10 -6.01 6.39 -25.92
N ARG A 11 -5.06 7.28 -26.22
CA ARG A 11 -3.63 6.98 -26.31
C ARG A 11 -3.21 6.28 -25.01
N SER A 12 -3.02 4.97 -25.09
CA SER A 12 -2.52 4.15 -23.99
C SER A 12 -1.18 4.74 -23.54
N LYS A 13 -1.22 5.51 -22.45
CA LYS A 13 -0.05 6.09 -21.83
C LYS A 13 0.71 4.92 -21.24
N GLU A 14 1.84 4.58 -21.83
CA GLU A 14 2.76 3.57 -21.33
C GLU A 14 3.01 3.86 -19.85
N ARG A 15 2.30 3.11 -19.01
CA ARG A 15 2.19 3.41 -17.59
C ARG A 15 3.43 2.82 -16.97
N THR A 16 4.27 3.68 -16.39
CA THR A 16 5.44 3.25 -15.64
C THR A 16 5.05 2.07 -14.75
N PRO A 17 5.78 0.94 -14.82
CA PRO A 17 5.41 -0.24 -14.09
C PRO A 17 5.25 0.10 -12.60
N PRO A 18 4.21 -0.44 -11.93
CA PRO A 18 3.98 -0.17 -10.53
C PRO A 18 5.23 -0.53 -9.72
N VAL A 19 5.58 0.35 -8.79
CA VAL A 19 6.77 0.17 -7.94
C VAL A 19 6.63 -1.08 -7.08
N ASP A 20 7.69 -1.89 -7.01
CA ASP A 20 7.77 -3.02 -6.09
C ASP A 20 7.93 -2.50 -4.65
N GLN A 21 6.82 -2.47 -3.92
CA GLN A 21 6.77 -1.97 -2.54
C GLN A 21 7.69 -2.76 -1.61
N ALA A 22 7.80 -4.07 -1.79
CA ALA A 22 8.68 -4.90 -0.96
C ALA A 22 10.17 -4.56 -1.21
N GLY A 23 10.54 -4.38 -2.47
CA GLY A 23 11.87 -3.92 -2.87
C GLY A 23 12.20 -2.54 -2.30
N LEU A 24 11.24 -1.61 -2.28
CA LEU A 24 11.41 -0.29 -1.66
C LEU A 24 11.65 -0.39 -0.16
N LEU A 25 10.86 -1.19 0.56
CA LEU A 25 11.03 -1.41 2.00
C LEU A 25 12.43 -1.97 2.32
N ARG A 26 12.91 -2.91 1.50
CA ARG A 26 14.26 -3.50 1.66
C ARG A 26 15.36 -2.47 1.41
N ARG A 27 15.21 -1.60 0.42
CA ARG A 27 16.23 -0.60 0.06
C ARG A 27 16.29 0.55 1.07
N THR A 28 15.14 1.08 1.47
CA THR A 28 15.06 2.30 2.30
C THR A 28 15.18 1.98 3.79
N PHE A 29 14.61 0.86 4.25
CA PHE A 29 14.51 0.53 5.67
C PHE A 29 15.25 -0.76 6.05
N ALA A 30 15.94 -1.42 5.12
CA ALA A 30 16.54 -2.74 5.32
C ALA A 30 15.54 -3.82 5.79
N VAL A 31 14.24 -3.66 5.49
CA VAL A 31 13.18 -4.60 5.85
C VAL A 31 12.84 -5.53 4.69
N ASP A 32 13.07 -6.84 4.86
CA ASP A 32 12.58 -7.87 3.93
C ASP A 32 11.30 -8.54 4.47
N VAL A 33 10.15 -8.08 3.98
CA VAL A 33 8.83 -8.61 4.37
C VAL A 33 8.61 -10.08 3.97
N PHE A 34 9.40 -10.61 3.03
CA PHE A 34 9.34 -12.00 2.59
C PHE A 34 10.25 -12.93 3.40
N THR A 35 10.97 -12.44 4.40
CA THR A 35 11.78 -13.25 5.28
C THR A 35 11.15 -13.33 6.67
N CYS A 36 11.08 -14.54 7.24
CA CYS A 36 10.48 -14.74 8.55
C CYS A 36 11.43 -14.33 9.68
N VAL A 37 11.05 -13.33 10.47
CA VAL A 37 11.84 -12.87 11.63
C VAL A 37 12.02 -13.93 12.73
N ARG A 38 11.20 -14.98 12.74
CA ARG A 38 11.29 -16.07 13.75
C ARG A 38 12.19 -17.23 13.33
N CYS A 39 12.21 -17.58 12.04
CA CYS A 39 12.87 -18.80 11.56
C CYS A 39 13.74 -18.61 10.31
N GLY A 40 13.82 -17.40 9.75
CA GLY A 40 14.56 -17.11 8.50
C GLY A 40 13.91 -17.65 7.22
N GLY A 41 12.85 -18.46 7.31
CA GLY A 41 12.17 -19.03 6.15
C GLY A 41 11.49 -17.99 5.24
N ARG A 42 11.26 -18.37 3.97
CA ARG A 42 10.59 -17.52 2.97
C ARG A 42 9.08 -17.48 3.19
N ARG A 43 8.52 -16.28 3.22
CA ARG A 43 7.08 -16.00 3.25
C ARG A 43 6.58 -15.71 1.85
N ARG A 44 5.27 -15.88 1.63
CA ARG A 44 4.57 -15.53 0.39
C ARG A 44 3.28 -14.78 0.71
N VAL A 45 2.86 -13.87 -0.17
CA VAL A 45 1.53 -13.25 -0.07
C VAL A 45 0.48 -14.30 -0.39
N LEU A 46 -0.47 -14.53 0.52
CA LEU A 46 -1.56 -15.48 0.31
C LEU A 46 -2.82 -14.81 -0.25
N ALA A 47 -3.13 -13.59 0.21
CA ALA A 47 -4.32 -12.86 -0.21
C ALA A 47 -4.14 -11.35 0.00
N TYR A 48 -4.89 -10.55 -0.77
CA TYR A 48 -5.06 -9.13 -0.56
C TYR A 48 -6.52 -8.85 -0.16
N VAL A 49 -6.75 -8.63 1.13
CA VAL A 49 -8.09 -8.47 1.70
C VAL A 49 -8.45 -7.00 1.78
N LYS A 50 -9.38 -6.56 0.92
CA LYS A 50 -9.87 -5.16 0.88
C LYS A 50 -11.18 -4.93 1.63
N GLN A 51 -12.00 -5.98 1.79
CA GLN A 51 -13.33 -5.81 2.38
C GLN A 51 -13.23 -5.62 3.89
N ALA A 52 -13.78 -4.53 4.41
CA ALA A 52 -13.71 -4.16 5.83
C ALA A 52 -14.21 -5.29 6.75
N ARG A 53 -15.29 -5.98 6.38
CA ARG A 53 -15.81 -7.13 7.14
C ARG A 53 -14.79 -8.27 7.26
N GLY A 54 -14.09 -8.59 6.16
CA GLY A 54 -13.08 -9.63 6.14
C GLY A 54 -11.85 -9.26 6.97
N VAL A 55 -11.39 -8.01 6.85
CA VAL A 55 -10.28 -7.48 7.67
C VAL A 55 -10.65 -7.55 9.15
N ARG A 56 -11.85 -7.08 9.52
CA ARG A 56 -12.31 -7.09 10.91
C ARG A 56 -12.38 -8.51 11.49
N ALA A 57 -12.97 -9.46 10.77
CA ALA A 57 -13.06 -10.84 11.23
C ALA A 57 -11.68 -11.48 11.46
N ILE A 58 -10.70 -11.20 10.60
CA ILE A 58 -9.32 -11.68 10.78
C ILE A 58 -8.69 -11.06 12.02
N LEU A 59 -8.81 -9.74 12.21
CA LEU A 59 -8.24 -9.05 13.36
C LEU A 59 -8.85 -9.52 14.68
N GLU A 60 -10.17 -9.71 14.74
CA GLU A 60 -10.87 -10.25 15.92
C GLU A 60 -10.39 -11.66 16.26
N HIS A 61 -10.24 -12.53 15.25
CA HIS A 61 -9.72 -13.89 15.46
C HIS A 61 -8.29 -13.91 16.00
N LEU A 62 -7.46 -12.95 15.60
CA LEU A 62 -6.07 -12.80 16.07
C LEU A 62 -5.96 -12.07 17.42
N GLY A 63 -7.06 -11.55 17.97
CA GLY A 63 -7.05 -10.72 19.18
C GLY A 63 -6.39 -9.35 18.99
N LEU A 64 -6.37 -8.83 17.76
CA LEU A 64 -5.78 -7.52 17.42
C LEU A 64 -6.85 -6.41 17.44
N PRO A 65 -6.45 -5.14 17.67
CA PRO A 65 -7.37 -4.00 17.60
C PRO A 65 -8.05 -3.90 16.22
N THR A 66 -9.38 -3.77 16.23
CA THR A 66 -10.19 -3.60 15.01
C THR A 66 -10.46 -2.15 14.66
N ALA A 67 -10.39 -1.25 15.65
CA ALA A 67 -10.40 0.18 15.43
C ALA A 67 -9.05 0.60 14.82
N GLY A 68 -9.10 1.34 13.72
CA GLY A 68 -7.90 1.92 13.13
C GLY A 68 -7.20 2.89 14.09
N ALA A 69 -5.89 3.08 13.90
CA ALA A 69 -5.17 4.10 14.64
C ALA A 69 -5.74 5.50 14.35
N SER A 70 -5.92 6.30 15.40
CA SER A 70 -6.27 7.71 15.22
C SER A 70 -5.12 8.41 14.50
N LEU A 71 -5.42 9.03 13.36
CA LEU A 71 -4.40 9.77 12.60
C LEU A 71 -4.08 11.07 13.34
N THR A 72 -2.86 11.17 13.85
CA THR A 72 -2.36 12.43 14.40
C THR A 72 -2.11 13.42 13.25
N PRO A 73 -2.40 14.72 13.44
CA PRO A 73 -2.04 15.74 12.47
C PRO A 73 -0.54 15.70 12.14
N ALA A 74 -0.19 16.04 10.89
CA ALA A 74 1.21 16.18 10.50
C ALA A 74 1.90 17.22 11.37
N ARG A 75 3.16 16.96 11.74
CA ARG A 75 3.97 17.93 12.49
C ARG A 75 4.14 19.19 11.66
N ALA A 76 4.04 20.36 12.28
CA ALA A 76 4.37 21.63 11.64
C ALA A 76 5.82 21.62 11.10
N PRO A 77 6.12 22.36 10.02
CA PRO A 77 7.48 22.48 9.51
C PRO A 77 8.46 22.92 10.61
N PRO A 78 9.73 22.50 10.55
CA PRO A 78 10.74 23.04 11.45
C PRO A 78 10.82 24.56 11.26
N GLN A 79 10.76 25.31 12.36
CA GLN A 79 10.95 26.75 12.34
C GLN A 79 12.40 27.00 11.94
N GLY A 80 12.62 27.69 10.81
CA GLY A 80 13.95 27.94 10.27
C GLY A 80 14.82 28.59 11.34
N ALA A 81 15.91 27.93 11.70
CA ALA A 81 16.86 28.42 12.70
C ALA A 81 17.78 29.48 12.11
N TRP A 82 17.24 30.49 11.42
CA TRP A 82 18.05 31.55 10.83
C TRP A 82 17.34 32.89 11.01
N CYS A 83 17.71 33.57 12.09
CA CYS A 83 17.72 35.02 12.20
C CYS A 83 19.18 35.44 12.31
#